data_AF-A0A945W5T2-F1
#
_entry.id   AF-A0A945W5T2-F1
#
_cell.length_a   1.000
_cell.length_b   1.000
_cell.length_c   1.000
_cell.angle_alpha   90.00
_cell.angle_beta   90.00
_cell.angle_gamma   90.00
#
_symmetry.space_group_name_H-M   'P 1'
#
loop_
_entity.id
_entity.type
_entity.pdbx_description
1 polymer ?
#
loop_
_entity_poly.entity_id
_entity_poly.type
_entity_poly.pdbx_seq_one_letter_code
_entity_poly.pdbx_strand_id
1 'polypeptide(L)' 'MKPKINSGDKITISPTDDIKKGDIVFCKVKGSFYVHLVKAVQGDKFLIGNNKGRTNGWTNKKKVFGKVIKIESKK' A
#
# COMPACT_ATOMS: atom_id res chain seq x y z
N MET A 1 -1.72 16.19 8.09
CA MET A 1 -1.19 14.84 8.40
C MET A 1 0.19 14.67 7.78
N LYS A 2 1.14 14.13 8.55
CA LYS A 2 2.50 13.81 8.09
C LYS A 2 2.45 12.61 7.12
N PRO A 3 3.26 12.56 6.04
CA PRO A 3 3.37 11.38 5.19
C PRO A 3 3.91 10.20 6.00
N LYS A 4 3.37 9.00 5.80
CA LYS A 4 3.98 7.77 6.35
C LYS A 4 5.26 7.38 5.61
N ILE A 5 5.33 7.73 4.32
CA ILE A 5 6.46 7.53 3.43
C ILE A 5 6.64 8.84 2.67
N ASN A 6 7.85 9.39 2.68
CA ASN A 6 8.22 10.60 1.95
C ASN A 6 8.86 10.25 0.60
N SER A 7 8.88 11.22 -0.30
CA SER A 7 9.63 11.06 -1.55
C SER A 7 11.12 10.88 -1.24
N GLY A 8 11.74 9.83 -1.79
CA GLY A 8 13.14 9.49 -1.55
C GLY A 8 13.40 8.56 -0.36
N ASP A 9 12.37 8.19 0.42
CA ASP A 9 12.48 7.13 1.43
C ASP A 9 12.73 5.79 0.74
N LYS A 10 13.63 4.99 1.33
CA LYS A 10 13.86 3.61 0.89
C LYS A 10 12.92 2.70 1.65
N ILE A 11 12.20 1.84 0.93
CA ILE A 11 11.25 0.90 1.51
C ILE A 11 11.67 -0.54 1.25
N THR A 12 11.36 -1.42 2.20
CA THR A 12 11.49 -2.87 2.02
C THR A 12 10.11 -3.49 1.96
N ILE A 13 9.88 -4.29 0.92
CA ILE A 13 8.62 -4.99 0.67
C ILE A 13 8.84 -6.48 0.90
N SER A 14 7.91 -7.11 1.61
CA SER A 14 7.88 -8.55 1.77
C SER A 14 6.61 -9.11 1.11
N PRO A 15 6.75 -10.06 0.16
CA PRO A 15 5.61 -10.79 -0.38
C PRO A 15 4.85 -11.49 0.74
N THR A 16 3.55 -11.28 0.83
CA THR A 16 2.71 -11.90 1.84
C THR A 16 1.27 -11.98 1.37
N ASP A 17 0.59 -13.01 1.85
CA ASP A 17 -0.83 -13.21 1.63
C ASP A 17 -1.69 -12.66 2.76
N ASP A 18 -1.08 -12.37 3.92
CA ASP A 18 -1.75 -11.79 5.09
C ASP A 18 -1.71 -10.26 4.99
N ILE A 19 -2.65 -9.71 4.22
CA ILE A 19 -2.86 -8.26 4.05
C ILE A 19 -4.12 -7.84 4.81
N LYS A 20 -3.96 -6.87 5.70
CA LYS A 20 -5.02 -6.37 6.57
C LYS A 20 -5.25 -4.87 6.36
N LYS A 21 -6.41 -4.40 6.83
CA LYS A 21 -6.69 -2.96 6.89
C LYS A 21 -5.64 -2.28 7.76
N GLY A 22 -5.05 -1.19 7.27
CA GLY A 22 -3.99 -0.45 7.94
C GLY A 22 -2.58 -0.74 7.41
N ASP A 23 -2.40 -1.83 6.68
CA ASP A 23 -1.12 -2.14 6.04
C ASP A 23 -0.82 -1.17 4.89
N ILE A 24 0.47 -0.97 4.63
CA ILE A 24 0.94 -0.28 3.43
C ILE A 24 1.42 -1.36 2.47
N VAL A 25 0.88 -1.35 1.25
CA VAL A 25 1.18 -2.37 0.25
C VAL A 25 1.68 -1.76 -1.04
N PHE A 26 2.58 -2.48 -1.72
CA PHE A 26 2.93 -2.19 -3.10
C PHE A 26 1.96 -2.91 -4.02
N CYS A 27 1.20 -2.15 -4.82
CA CYS A 27 0.12 -2.70 -5.62
C CYS A 27 -0.11 -1.94 -6.92
N LYS A 28 -0.81 -2.56 -7.88
CA LYS A 28 -1.26 -1.93 -9.13
C LYS A 28 -2.76 -1.65 -9.06
N VAL A 29 -3.15 -0.39 -9.29
CA VAL A 29 -4.56 0.06 -9.32
C VAL A 29 -4.78 0.83 -10.62
N LYS A 30 -5.75 0.40 -11.44
CA LYS A 30 -6.10 1.05 -12.72
C LYS A 30 -4.90 1.38 -13.64
N GLY A 31 -3.90 0.51 -13.67
CA GLY A 31 -2.71 0.69 -14.53
C GLY A 31 -1.50 1.33 -13.85
N SER A 32 -1.69 2.04 -12.74
CA SER A 32 -0.61 2.71 -12.00
C SER A 32 -0.18 1.91 -10.77
N PHE A 33 1.10 2.00 -10.42
CA PHE A 33 1.66 1.39 -9.22
C PHE A 33 1.61 2.37 -8.04
N TYR A 34 1.30 1.85 -6.85
CA TYR A 34 1.15 2.63 -5.63
C TYR A 34 1.76 1.89 -4.44
N VAL A 35 2.37 2.64 -3.52
CA VAL A 35 2.78 2.18 -2.18
C VAL A 35 1.87 2.84 -1.16
N HIS A 36 0.65 2.33 -1.03
CA HIS A 36 -0.46 3.05 -0.39
C HIS A 36 -1.13 2.21 0.71
N LEU A 37 -1.99 2.86 1.49
CA LEU A 37 -2.68 2.28 2.63
C LEU A 37 -3.84 1.40 2.18
N VAL A 38 -3.98 0.23 2.79
CA VAL A 38 -5.20 -0.60 2.71
C VAL A 38 -6.25 -0.02 3.65
N LYS A 39 -7.30 0.57 3.07
CA LYS A 39 -8.42 1.19 3.82
C LYS A 39 -9.52 0.19 4.19
N ALA A 40 -9.69 -0.87 3.40
CA ALA A 40 -10.66 -1.94 3.64
C ALA A 40 -10.22 -3.23 2.93
N VAL A 41 -10.70 -4.36 3.44
CA VAL A 41 -10.47 -5.69 2.88
C VAL A 41 -11.84 -6.35 2.66
N GLN A 42 -12.04 -6.95 1.49
CA GLN A 42 -13.27 -7.67 1.14
C GLN A 42 -12.89 -8.93 0.34
N GLY A 43 -12.76 -10.06 1.04
CA GLY A 43 -12.18 -11.28 0.46
C GLY A 43 -10.79 -11.00 -0.12
N ASP A 44 -10.58 -11.35 -1.39
CA ASP A 44 -9.32 -11.10 -2.12
C ASP A 44 -9.20 -9.69 -2.72
N LYS A 45 -10.09 -8.76 -2.36
CA LYS A 45 -10.06 -7.37 -2.83
C LYS A 45 -9.64 -6.43 -1.71
N PHE A 46 -8.80 -5.46 -2.05
CA PHE A 46 -8.23 -4.47 -1.13
C PHE A 46 -8.56 -3.06 -1.62
N LEU A 47 -9.14 -2.24 -0.76
CA LEU A 47 -9.41 -0.84 -1.05
C LEU A 47 -8.16 -0.01 -0.76
N ILE A 48 -7.55 0.50 -1.82
CA ILE A 48 -6.31 1.28 -1.72
C ILE A 48 -6.63 2.76 -1.62
N GLY A 49 -5.97 3.46 -0.71
CA GLY A 49 -6.08 4.91 -0.60
C GLY A 49 -4.83 5.56 -0.04
N ASN A 50 -4.78 6.88 -0.20
CA ASN A 50 -3.67 7.68 0.30
C ASN A 50 -3.89 8.07 1.78
N ASN A 51 -2.83 8.56 2.41
CA ASN A 51 -2.87 9.04 3.81
C ASN A 51 -3.59 10.39 3.99
N LYS A 52 -4.18 10.96 2.92
CA LYS A 52 -4.89 12.24 2.90
C LYS A 52 -6.40 12.08 2.68
N GLY A 53 -6.93 10.86 2.82
CA GLY A 53 -8.37 10.58 2.72
C GLY A 53 -8.87 10.15 1.34
N ARG A 54 -8.09 10.36 0.27
CA ARG A 54 -8.48 9.94 -1.10
C ARG A 54 -8.40 8.42 -1.24
N THR A 55 -9.39 7.86 -1.92
CA THR A 55 -9.43 6.45 -2.31
C THR A 55 -8.98 6.32 -3.77
N ASN A 56 -7.97 5.48 -4.02
CA ASN A 56 -7.46 5.23 -5.37
C ASN A 56 -8.30 4.18 -6.11
N GLY A 57 -8.83 3.20 -5.37
CA GLY A 57 -9.74 2.18 -5.90
C GLY A 57 -9.47 0.80 -5.33
N TRP A 58 -10.27 -0.16 -5.76
CA TRP A 58 -10.10 -1.56 -5.41
C TRP A 58 -9.03 -2.23 -6.28
N THR A 59 -8.25 -3.11 -5.67
CA THR A 59 -7.35 -4.03 -6.37
C THR A 59 -7.54 -5.45 -5.84
N ASN A 60 -7.12 -6.45 -6.60
CA ASN A 60 -7.18 -7.85 -6.18
C ASN A 60 -5.82 -8.33 -5.66
N LYS A 61 -5.81 -9.43 -4.91
CA LYS A 61 -4.59 -10.07 -4.39
C LYS A 61 -3.50 -10.27 -5.45
N LYS A 62 -3.88 -10.68 -6.67
CA LYS A 62 -2.95 -10.84 -7.81
C LYS A 62 -2.21 -9.57 -8.24
N LYS A 63 -2.71 -8.40 -7.86
CA LYS A 63 -2.12 -7.09 -8.17
C LYS A 63 -1.49 -6.43 -6.93
N VAL A 64 -1.38 -7.17 -5.82
CA VAL A 64 -0.61 -6.77 -4.65
C VAL A 64 0.67 -7.60 -4.62
N PHE A 65 1.81 -6.93 -4.57
CA PHE A 65 3.12 -7.56 -4.66
C PHE A 65 3.76 -7.80 -3.30
N GLY A 66 3.21 -7.20 -2.24
CA GLY A 66 3.65 -7.40 -0.86
C GLY A 66 3.35 -6.21 0.05
N LYS A 67 3.63 -6.39 1.34
CA LYS A 67 3.51 -5.33 2.35
C LYS A 67 4.84 -4.66 2.61
N VAL A 68 4.80 -3.37 2.96
CA VAL A 68 5.97 -2.63 3.43
C VAL A 68 6.29 -3.08 4.86
N ILE A 69 7.50 -3.58 5.07
CA ILE A 69 7.99 -4.05 6.38
C ILE A 69 9.03 -3.12 7.00
N LYS A 70 9.67 -2.26 6.19
CA LYS A 70 10.68 -1.31 6.64
C LYS A 70 10.60 -0.04 5.82
N ILE A 71 10.78 1.10 6.48
CA ILE A 71 10.90 2.42 5.86
C ILE A 71 12.18 3.03 6.43
N GLU A 72 13.10 3.41 5.54
CA GLU A 72 14.37 4.04 5.84
C GLU A 72 14.31 5.46 5.27
N SER A 73 14.02 6.44 6.13
CA SER A 73 14.01 7.84 5.71
C SER A 73 15.41 8.36 5.49
N LYS A 74 15.60 9.12 4.41
CA LYS A 74 16.83 9.92 4.26
C LYS A 74 16.84 10.98 5.38
N LYS A 75 17.95 11.04 6.12
CA LYS A 75 18.24 12.16 7.02
C LYS A 75 18.41 13.44 6.20
#